data_AF-A0A060C2Z1-F1
#
_entry.id   AF-A0A060C2Z1-F1
#
_cell.length_a   1.000
_cell.length_b   1.000
_cell.length_c   1.000
_cell.angle_alpha   90.00
_cell.angle_beta   90.00
_cell.angle_gamma   90.00
#
_symmetry.space_group_name_H-M   'P 1'
#
loop_
_entity.id
_entity.type
_entity.pdbx_description
1 polymer ?
#
loop_
_entity_poly.entity_id
_entity_poly.type
_entity_poly.pdbx_seq_one_letter_code
_entity_poly.pdbx_strand_id
1 'polypeptide(L)'
;EAIKPNEFVLKPIDGEQQPHGDIGVTWKKAEKAGAKVVDRLSDALPGWPYKYPGDDQWDALVKEQIQKVKASGMTNLAAYAIWNESDNTWDNSSYRPTNSDGTKETYEQLWTRTYNVIRSVDSTTPIQGPSFSDNISDMENFLTNAKETNTLPDILAWHELESSTKIEGDIKKVEA
;
A
#
# COMPACT_ATOMS: atom_id res chain seq x y z
N GLU A 1 14.89 4.40 27.34
CA GLU A 1 14.25 3.09 27.07
C GLU A 1 14.50 2.72 25.62
N ALA A 2 14.68 1.43 25.29
CA ALA A 2 14.80 1.04 23.88
C ALA A 2 13.42 1.15 23.21
N ILE A 3 13.37 1.68 21.99
CA ILE A 3 12.13 1.73 21.20
C ILE A 3 11.66 0.30 20.95
N LYS A 4 10.37 0.02 21.20
CA LYS A 4 9.70 -1.26 20.93
C LYS A 4 8.69 -1.08 19.79
N PRO A 5 9.15 -1.06 18.54
CA PRO A 5 8.25 -0.89 17.40
C PRO A 5 7.32 -2.09 17.29
N ASN A 6 6.04 -1.84 16.99
CA ASN A 6 5.07 -2.89 16.74
C ASN A 6 5.15 -3.37 15.28
N GLU A 7 5.43 -2.47 14.36
CA GLU A 7 5.38 -2.73 12.92
C GLU A 7 6.37 -1.85 12.17
N PHE A 8 6.87 -2.38 11.05
CA PHE A 8 7.66 -1.63 10.07
C PHE A 8 7.03 -1.75 8.68
N VAL A 9 6.79 -0.62 8.04
CA VAL A 9 6.43 -0.58 6.61
C VAL A 9 7.72 -0.51 5.79
N LEU A 10 7.91 -1.50 4.92
CA LEU A 10 9.18 -1.76 4.23
C LEU A 10 8.96 -1.87 2.73
N LYS A 11 10.02 -1.64 1.96
CA LYS A 11 9.95 -1.84 0.51
C LYS A 11 9.92 -3.34 0.19
N PRO A 12 9.29 -3.75 -0.92
CA PRO A 12 9.27 -5.13 -1.37
C PRO A 12 10.66 -5.69 -1.62
N ILE A 13 10.73 -7.02 -1.76
CA ILE A 13 11.96 -7.72 -2.11
C ILE A 13 12.45 -7.21 -3.47
N ASP A 14 13.68 -6.71 -3.50
CA ASP A 14 14.31 -6.06 -4.65
C ASP A 14 13.66 -4.73 -5.07
N GLY A 15 12.82 -4.12 -4.22
CA GLY A 15 12.13 -2.87 -4.57
C GLY A 15 13.09 -1.71 -4.83
N GLU A 16 12.74 -0.82 -5.76
CA GLU A 16 13.65 0.18 -6.32
C GLU A 16 13.51 1.59 -5.74
N GLN A 17 12.48 1.86 -4.93
CA GLN A 17 12.18 3.23 -4.48
C GLN A 17 13.30 3.86 -3.65
N GLN A 18 14.00 3.04 -2.87
CA GLN A 18 15.11 3.45 -2.02
C GLN A 18 16.22 2.39 -2.07
N PRO A 19 17.49 2.78 -1.85
CA PRO A 19 18.62 1.83 -1.85
C PRO A 19 18.58 0.84 -0.68
N HIS A 20 17.73 1.06 0.33
CA HIS A 20 17.68 0.31 1.58
C HIS A 20 16.23 0.06 2.04
N GLY A 21 16.06 -0.70 3.12
CA GLY A 21 14.74 -1.00 3.69
C GLY A 21 14.06 -2.22 3.07
N ASP A 22 14.81 -3.06 2.35
CA ASP A 22 14.30 -4.28 1.72
C ASP A 22 13.73 -5.25 2.74
N ILE A 23 12.47 -5.64 2.57
CA ILE A 23 11.78 -6.53 3.50
C ILE A 23 12.43 -7.92 3.56
N GLY A 24 12.95 -8.44 2.44
CA GLY A 24 13.66 -9.73 2.37
C GLY A 24 14.96 -9.76 3.17
N VAL A 25 15.57 -8.60 3.39
CA VAL A 25 16.80 -8.45 4.19
C VAL A 25 16.49 -8.15 5.67
N THR A 26 15.37 -7.46 5.94
CA THR A 26 15.14 -6.83 7.25
C THR A 26 14.08 -7.53 8.11
N TRP A 27 13.20 -8.36 7.55
CA TRP A 27 12.09 -8.97 8.30
C TRP A 27 12.54 -9.77 9.54
N LYS A 28 13.65 -10.53 9.44
CA LYS A 28 14.20 -11.28 10.58
C LYS A 28 14.70 -10.38 11.72
N LYS A 29 15.09 -9.14 11.42
CA LYS A 29 15.47 -8.17 12.45
C LYS A 29 14.23 -7.62 13.14
N ALA A 30 13.18 -7.31 12.38
CA ALA A 30 11.89 -6.94 12.92
C ALA A 30 11.32 -8.05 13.82
N GLU A 31 11.35 -9.31 13.35
CA GLU A 31 10.88 -10.47 14.12
C GLU A 31 11.62 -10.61 15.46
N LYS A 32 12.96 -10.49 15.47
CA LYS A 32 13.76 -10.51 16.71
C LYS A 32 13.43 -9.37 17.66
N ALA A 33 12.95 -8.24 17.15
CA ALA A 33 12.48 -7.12 17.95
C ALA A 33 11.02 -7.29 18.43
N GLY A 34 10.35 -8.38 18.03
CA GLY A 34 8.93 -8.63 18.31
C GLY A 34 7.99 -7.83 17.42
N ALA A 35 8.49 -7.26 16.32
CA ALA A 35 7.72 -6.43 15.40
C ALA A 35 7.24 -7.22 14.18
N LYS A 36 6.10 -6.80 13.64
CA LYS A 36 5.59 -7.22 12.33
C LYS A 36 6.18 -6.39 11.20
N VAL A 37 5.97 -6.82 9.96
CA VAL A 37 6.36 -6.08 8.77
C VAL A 37 5.21 -5.95 7.78
N VAL A 38 5.11 -4.81 7.10
CA VAL A 38 4.17 -4.55 6.00
C VAL A 38 4.97 -4.39 4.73
N ASP A 39 4.56 -5.11 3.68
CA ASP A 39 5.17 -5.03 2.36
C ASP A 39 4.44 -3.97 1.51
N ARG A 40 5.07 -2.81 1.31
CA ARG A 40 4.47 -1.67 0.59
C ARG A 40 4.77 -1.75 -0.90
N LEU A 41 3.87 -2.38 -1.65
CA LEU A 41 4.05 -2.78 -3.05
C LEU A 41 4.47 -1.65 -3.98
N SER A 42 3.98 -0.42 -3.77
CA SER A 42 4.38 0.76 -4.54
C SER A 42 5.89 1.05 -4.51
N ASP A 43 6.57 0.70 -3.41
CA ASP A 43 8.02 0.92 -3.28
C ASP A 43 8.85 -0.06 -4.12
N ALA A 44 8.22 -1.01 -4.80
CA ALA A 44 8.88 -1.74 -5.86
C ALA A 44 9.28 -0.81 -7.02
N LEU A 45 8.54 0.28 -7.21
CA LEU A 45 8.73 1.22 -8.30
C LEU A 45 9.67 2.37 -7.88
N PRO A 46 10.53 2.86 -8.79
CA PRO A 46 11.33 4.04 -8.52
C PRO A 46 10.52 5.34 -8.69
N GLY A 47 10.98 6.42 -8.07
CA GLY A 47 10.52 7.79 -8.30
C GLY A 47 9.42 8.27 -7.35
N TRP A 48 9.19 9.59 -7.33
CA TRP A 48 8.13 10.23 -6.56
C TRP A 48 7.56 11.41 -7.38
N PRO A 49 6.34 11.31 -7.95
CA PRO A 49 5.44 10.15 -7.99
C PRO A 49 6.06 8.87 -8.56
N TYR A 50 5.54 7.70 -8.16
CA TYR A 50 6.04 6.40 -8.61
C TYR A 50 5.93 6.25 -10.13
N LYS A 51 6.99 5.72 -10.77
CA LYS A 51 7.01 5.47 -12.22
C LYS A 51 6.19 4.22 -12.56
N TYR A 52 4.87 4.40 -12.62
CA TYR A 52 3.93 3.31 -12.92
C TYR A 52 4.23 2.69 -14.29
N PRO A 53 4.40 1.37 -14.39
CA PRO A 53 4.82 0.71 -15.62
C PRO A 53 3.66 0.41 -16.58
N GLY A 54 2.42 0.65 -16.15
CA GLY A 54 1.20 0.21 -16.82
C GLY A 54 0.67 -1.10 -16.22
N ASP A 55 -0.61 -1.36 -16.47
CA ASP A 55 -1.42 -2.37 -15.75
C ASP A 55 -0.82 -3.77 -15.80
N ASP A 56 -0.50 -4.27 -17.00
CA ASP A 56 0.03 -5.63 -17.16
C ASP A 56 1.35 -5.85 -16.42
N GLN A 57 2.25 -4.85 -16.46
CA GLN A 57 3.54 -4.92 -15.79
C GLN A 57 3.38 -4.78 -14.27
N TRP A 58 2.47 -3.94 -13.82
CA TRP A 58 2.13 -3.80 -12.41
C TRP A 58 1.52 -5.08 -11.83
N ASP A 59 0.53 -5.66 -12.50
CA ASP A 59 -0.13 -6.89 -12.06
C ASP A 59 0.84 -8.08 -12.00
N ALA A 60 1.76 -8.18 -12.97
CA ALA A 60 2.82 -9.17 -12.96
C ALA A 60 3.79 -8.96 -11.78
N LEU A 61 4.20 -7.72 -11.54
CA LEU A 61 5.06 -7.36 -10.42
C LEU A 61 4.41 -7.71 -9.07
N VAL A 62 3.14 -7.36 -8.87
CA VAL A 62 2.41 -7.66 -7.62
C VAL A 62 2.37 -9.17 -7.37
N LYS A 63 2.05 -9.97 -8.40
CA LYS A 63 2.07 -11.44 -8.29
C LYS A 63 3.45 -11.96 -7.96
N GLU A 64 4.50 -11.44 -8.60
CA GLU A 64 5.88 -11.82 -8.33
C GLU A 64 6.27 -11.54 -6.88
N GLN A 65 5.96 -10.35 -6.36
CA GLN A 65 6.28 -9.96 -4.99
C GLN A 65 5.61 -10.87 -3.95
N ILE A 66 4.32 -11.20 -4.13
CA ILE A 66 3.62 -12.15 -3.26
C ILE A 66 4.30 -13.53 -3.29
N GLN A 67 4.71 -14.01 -4.47
CA GLN A 67 5.43 -15.29 -4.56
C GLN A 67 6.80 -15.23 -3.88
N LYS A 68 7.56 -14.14 -4.04
CA LYS A 68 8.84 -13.93 -3.34
C LYS A 68 8.66 -13.95 -1.83
N VAL A 69 7.65 -13.26 -1.32
CA VAL A 69 7.32 -13.24 0.11
C VAL A 69 6.97 -14.63 0.61
N LYS A 70 6.11 -15.38 -0.09
CA LYS A 70 5.78 -16.77 0.26
C LYS A 70 7.00 -17.69 0.25
N ALA A 71 7.88 -17.54 -0.74
CA ALA A 71 9.11 -18.34 -0.86
C ALA A 71 10.16 -17.98 0.21
N SER A 72 10.12 -16.76 0.76
CA SER A 72 11.08 -16.30 1.76
C SER A 72 10.95 -16.97 3.13
N GLY A 73 9.81 -17.60 3.42
CA GLY A 73 9.49 -18.16 4.73
C GLY A 73 9.23 -17.11 5.81
N MET A 74 8.90 -15.87 5.43
CA MET A 74 8.57 -14.78 6.33
C MET A 74 7.34 -15.10 7.18
N THR A 75 7.49 -15.04 8.49
CA THR A 75 6.50 -15.47 9.50
C THR A 75 5.80 -14.30 10.21
N ASN A 76 6.32 -13.08 10.06
CA ASN A 76 5.85 -11.88 10.74
C ASN A 76 5.28 -10.81 9.79
N LEU A 77 4.86 -11.21 8.58
CA LEU A 77 4.14 -10.33 7.67
C LEU A 77 2.77 -9.97 8.26
N ALA A 78 2.50 -8.68 8.40
CA ALA A 78 1.22 -8.15 8.83
C ALA A 78 0.25 -8.00 7.66
N ALA A 79 0.70 -7.37 6.58
CA ALA A 79 -0.13 -7.06 5.42
C ALA A 79 0.69 -6.75 4.16
N TYR A 80 0.04 -6.79 3.00
CA TYR A 80 0.46 -6.06 1.81
C TYR A 80 -0.20 -4.68 1.80
N ALA A 81 0.58 -3.61 1.66
CA ALA A 81 0.05 -2.27 1.40
C ALA A 81 0.13 -1.98 -0.10
N ILE A 82 -1.01 -1.74 -0.76
CA ILE A 82 -1.09 -1.65 -2.23
C ILE A 82 -0.33 -0.43 -2.76
N TRP A 83 -0.59 0.73 -2.17
CA TRP A 83 -0.06 2.01 -2.63
C TRP A 83 0.25 2.93 -1.45
N ASN A 84 0.94 4.03 -1.75
CA ASN A 84 1.37 5.01 -0.76
C ASN A 84 1.03 6.43 -1.21
N GLU A 85 0.26 7.15 -0.41
CA GLU A 85 -0.11 8.56 -0.62
C GLU A 85 -0.65 8.81 -2.03
N SER A 86 -1.70 8.07 -2.42
CA SER A 86 -2.27 8.16 -3.78
C SER A 86 -2.74 9.56 -4.13
N ASP A 87 -3.24 10.31 -3.15
CA ASP A 87 -3.61 11.72 -3.24
C ASP A 87 -2.44 12.62 -3.73
N ASN A 88 -1.20 12.18 -3.54
CA ASN A 88 -0.01 12.85 -4.05
C ASN A 88 0.66 12.11 -5.22
N THR A 89 0.81 10.79 -5.11
CA THR A 89 1.68 9.97 -5.97
C THR A 89 0.94 9.21 -7.06
N TRP A 90 -0.38 9.09 -6.96
CA TRP A 90 -1.21 8.62 -8.06
C TRP A 90 -1.77 9.81 -8.80
N ASP A 91 -2.49 10.69 -8.12
CA ASP A 91 -3.28 11.74 -8.76
C ASP A 91 -2.44 12.74 -9.55
N ASN A 92 -1.24 13.07 -9.07
CA ASN A 92 -0.30 13.95 -9.75
C ASN A 92 0.69 13.21 -10.68
N SER A 93 0.54 11.89 -10.85
CA SER A 93 1.46 11.09 -11.66
C SER A 93 1.26 11.31 -13.15
N SER A 94 2.37 11.59 -13.86
CA SER A 94 2.38 11.59 -15.33
C SER A 94 2.27 10.18 -15.94
N TYR A 95 2.44 9.13 -15.13
CA TYR A 95 2.39 7.73 -15.56
C TYR A 95 1.00 7.11 -15.42
N ARG A 96 0.00 7.87 -14.91
CA ARG A 96 -1.37 7.39 -14.78
C ARG A 96 -1.94 6.97 -16.14
N PRO A 97 -2.49 5.74 -16.25
CA PRO A 97 -3.18 5.29 -17.44
C PRO A 97 -4.33 6.23 -17.84
N THR A 98 -4.66 6.22 -19.12
CA THR A 98 -5.84 6.91 -19.66
C THR A 98 -6.89 5.85 -20.02
N ASN A 99 -8.06 5.98 -19.42
CA ASN A 99 -9.23 5.16 -19.70
C ASN A 99 -9.69 5.32 -21.16
N SER A 100 -10.50 4.37 -21.65
CA SER A 100 -11.02 4.39 -23.02
C SER A 100 -11.87 5.62 -23.36
N ASP A 101 -12.45 6.27 -22.35
CA ASP A 101 -13.23 7.50 -22.48
C ASP A 101 -12.37 8.79 -22.48
N GLY A 102 -11.04 8.64 -22.39
CA GLY A 102 -10.08 9.73 -22.36
C GLY A 102 -9.80 10.31 -20.97
N THR A 103 -10.48 9.85 -19.93
CA THR A 103 -10.21 10.25 -18.54
C THR A 103 -8.96 9.56 -18.00
N LYS A 104 -8.34 10.12 -16.95
CA LYS A 104 -7.24 9.46 -16.25
C LYS A 104 -7.79 8.45 -15.26
N GLU A 105 -7.17 7.28 -15.19
CA GLU A 105 -7.54 6.22 -14.25
C GLU A 105 -7.57 6.77 -12.82
N THR A 106 -8.62 6.51 -12.04
CA THR A 106 -8.72 6.94 -10.64
C THR A 106 -7.94 6.01 -9.72
N TYR A 107 -7.70 6.43 -8.48
CA TYR A 107 -7.04 5.56 -7.51
C TYR A 107 -7.91 4.35 -7.15
N GLU A 108 -9.22 4.51 -7.08
CA GLU A 108 -10.20 3.45 -6.82
C GLU A 108 -10.10 2.32 -7.85
N GLN A 109 -9.90 2.67 -9.12
CA GLN A 109 -9.72 1.70 -10.20
C GLN A 109 -8.43 0.88 -10.01
N LEU A 110 -7.31 1.55 -9.70
CA LEU A 110 -6.04 0.89 -9.36
C LEU A 110 -6.20 -0.02 -8.13
N TRP A 111 -6.85 0.48 -7.07
CA TRP A 111 -7.09 -0.25 -5.83
C TRP A 111 -7.89 -1.53 -6.10
N THR A 112 -9.05 -1.41 -6.75
CA THR A 112 -9.92 -2.55 -7.04
C THR A 112 -9.22 -3.58 -7.92
N ARG A 113 -8.48 -3.15 -8.96
CA ARG A 113 -7.67 -4.07 -9.79
C ARG A 113 -6.62 -4.79 -8.95
N THR A 114 -5.81 -4.04 -8.22
CA THR A 114 -4.66 -4.60 -7.49
C THR A 114 -5.11 -5.51 -6.34
N TYR A 115 -6.18 -5.15 -5.62
CA TYR A 115 -6.78 -5.99 -4.59
C TYR A 115 -7.16 -7.36 -5.15
N ASN A 116 -7.85 -7.39 -6.30
CA ASN A 116 -8.26 -8.63 -6.95
C ASN A 116 -7.05 -9.44 -7.45
N VAL A 117 -6.01 -8.77 -7.93
CA VAL A 117 -4.75 -9.43 -8.29
C VAL A 117 -4.13 -10.12 -7.07
N ILE A 118 -4.02 -9.43 -5.93
CA ILE A 118 -3.52 -10.03 -4.68
C ILE A 118 -4.37 -11.23 -4.31
N ARG A 119 -5.70 -11.09 -4.25
CA ARG A 119 -6.61 -12.17 -3.86
C ARG A 119 -6.61 -13.38 -4.80
N SER A 120 -6.26 -13.18 -6.07
CA SER A 120 -6.12 -14.29 -7.03
C SER A 120 -4.96 -15.23 -6.72
N VAL A 121 -3.94 -14.76 -5.97
CA VAL A 121 -2.73 -15.54 -5.63
C VAL A 121 -2.49 -15.69 -4.12
N ASP A 122 -3.18 -14.91 -3.29
CA ASP A 122 -3.15 -14.95 -1.82
C ASP A 122 -4.50 -14.54 -1.22
N SER A 123 -5.28 -15.53 -0.80
CA SER A 123 -6.62 -15.33 -0.26
C SER A 123 -6.66 -15.02 1.23
N THR A 124 -5.52 -14.98 1.94
CA THR A 124 -5.50 -14.97 3.41
C THR A 124 -4.69 -13.84 4.02
N THR A 125 -3.63 -13.37 3.36
CA THR A 125 -2.80 -12.30 3.92
C THR A 125 -3.60 -10.99 3.96
N PRO A 126 -3.57 -10.23 5.06
CA PRO A 126 -4.25 -8.94 5.13
C PRO A 126 -3.78 -7.95 4.05
N ILE A 127 -4.69 -7.13 3.57
CA ILE A 127 -4.42 -6.01 2.66
C ILE A 127 -4.67 -4.71 3.42
N GLN A 128 -3.66 -3.84 3.44
CA GLN A 128 -3.67 -2.54 4.09
C GLN A 128 -3.83 -1.42 3.06
N GLY A 129 -4.58 -0.38 3.40
CA GLY A 129 -4.68 0.84 2.60
C GLY A 129 -5.77 1.78 3.11
N PRO A 130 -6.05 2.90 2.42
CA PRO A 130 -5.44 3.33 1.16
C PRO A 130 -4.05 3.97 1.33
N SER A 131 -3.60 4.20 2.56
CA SER A 131 -2.36 4.90 2.89
C SER A 131 -2.33 6.33 2.33
N PHE A 132 -3.45 7.06 2.41
CA PHE A 132 -3.46 8.49 2.08
C PHE A 132 -2.39 9.24 2.86
N SER A 133 -1.92 10.37 2.31
CA SER A 133 -1.06 11.30 3.04
C SER A 133 -1.81 11.95 4.21
N ASP A 134 -1.29 13.08 4.71
CA ASP A 134 -1.98 13.89 5.72
C ASP A 134 -3.31 14.49 5.21
N ASN A 135 -3.60 14.39 3.91
CA ASN A 135 -4.88 14.72 3.32
C ASN A 135 -5.75 13.47 3.09
N ILE A 136 -6.70 13.24 4.00
CA ILE A 136 -7.68 12.15 3.90
C ILE A 136 -9.06 12.58 3.37
N SER A 137 -9.13 13.68 2.61
CA SER A 137 -10.42 14.22 2.12
C SER A 137 -11.22 13.23 1.26
N ASP A 138 -10.54 12.29 0.60
CA ASP A 138 -11.16 11.32 -0.32
C ASP A 138 -11.51 9.97 0.34
N MET A 139 -11.43 9.88 1.67
CA MET A 139 -11.71 8.64 2.41
C MET A 139 -13.10 8.07 2.16
N GLU A 140 -14.13 8.92 2.14
CA GLU A 140 -15.52 8.46 1.91
C GLU A 140 -15.69 7.86 0.51
N ASN A 141 -15.12 8.51 -0.51
CA ASN A 141 -15.12 8.01 -1.89
C ASN A 141 -14.42 6.66 -1.99
N PHE A 142 -13.22 6.55 -1.42
CA PHE A 142 -12.46 5.30 -1.37
C PHE A 142 -13.26 4.16 -0.70
N LEU A 143 -13.79 4.38 0.51
CA LEU A 143 -14.53 3.37 1.26
C LEU A 143 -15.84 2.98 0.57
N THR A 144 -16.50 3.93 -0.09
CA THR A 144 -17.69 3.68 -0.89
C THR A 144 -17.37 2.75 -2.05
N ASN A 145 -16.37 3.07 -2.87
CA ASN A 145 -15.94 2.20 -3.96
C ASN A 145 -15.49 0.83 -3.46
N ALA A 146 -14.68 0.79 -2.39
CA ALA A 146 -14.17 -0.46 -1.84
C ALA A 146 -15.30 -1.37 -1.33
N LYS A 147 -16.35 -0.79 -0.72
CA LYS A 147 -17.55 -1.53 -0.34
C LYS A 147 -18.32 -2.06 -1.56
N GLU A 148 -18.57 -1.21 -2.55
CA GLU A 148 -19.32 -1.57 -3.77
C GLU A 148 -18.62 -2.65 -4.59
N THR A 149 -17.29 -2.63 -4.61
CA THR A 149 -16.46 -3.58 -5.37
C THR A 149 -16.01 -4.79 -4.56
N ASN A 150 -16.43 -4.91 -3.29
CA ASN A 150 -15.99 -5.96 -2.35
C ASN A 150 -14.45 -6.03 -2.17
N THR A 151 -13.82 -4.87 -2.10
CA THR A 151 -12.35 -4.70 -1.94
C THR A 151 -11.98 -3.88 -0.71
N LEU A 152 -12.79 -3.90 0.34
CA LEU A 152 -12.45 -3.23 1.61
C LEU A 152 -11.09 -3.73 2.13
N PRO A 153 -10.20 -2.83 2.60
CA PRO A 153 -8.96 -3.24 3.23
C PRO A 153 -9.25 -3.98 4.54
N ASP A 154 -8.40 -4.94 4.87
CA ASP A 154 -8.43 -5.59 6.18
C ASP A 154 -7.92 -4.65 7.29
N ILE A 155 -7.02 -3.74 6.92
CA ILE A 155 -6.43 -2.72 7.79
C ILE A 155 -6.54 -1.36 7.10
N LEU A 156 -7.36 -0.47 7.66
CA LEU A 156 -7.43 0.90 7.19
C LEU A 156 -6.18 1.68 7.61
N ALA A 157 -5.57 2.43 6.70
CA ALA A 157 -4.34 3.17 6.93
C ALA A 157 -4.33 4.54 6.24
N TRP A 158 -3.75 5.52 6.92
CA TRP A 158 -3.42 6.87 6.43
C TRP A 158 -2.25 7.43 7.24
N HIS A 159 -1.73 8.58 6.84
CA HIS A 159 -0.63 9.25 7.53
C HIS A 159 -1.08 10.47 8.34
N GLU A 160 -0.39 10.73 9.45
CA GLU A 160 -0.55 11.91 10.32
C GLU A 160 0.84 12.53 10.50
N LEU A 161 1.21 13.42 9.59
CA LEU A 161 2.54 13.99 9.38
C LEU A 161 2.63 15.47 9.75
N GLU A 162 1.55 16.24 9.63
CA GLU A 162 1.62 17.71 9.80
C GLU A 162 1.45 18.14 11.26
N SER A 163 0.42 17.62 11.96
CA SER A 163 0.13 18.01 13.33
C SER A 163 -0.72 16.96 14.06
N SER A 164 -0.33 16.62 15.29
CA SER A 164 -1.10 15.72 16.15
C SER A 164 -2.49 16.23 16.50
N THR A 165 -2.77 17.52 16.30
CA THR A 165 -4.10 18.10 16.56
C THR A 165 -5.14 17.67 15.52
N LYS A 166 -4.73 17.13 14.36
CA LYS A 166 -5.65 16.69 13.31
C LYS A 166 -6.24 15.31 13.58
N ILE A 167 -5.49 14.44 14.26
CA ILE A 167 -5.83 13.03 14.54
C ILE A 167 -7.27 12.84 15.00
N GLU A 168 -7.76 13.58 15.99
CA GLU A 168 -9.12 13.41 16.49
C GLU A 168 -10.19 13.74 15.43
N GLY A 169 -9.94 14.77 14.61
CA GLY A 169 -10.84 15.16 13.54
C GLY A 169 -10.83 14.16 12.38
N ASP A 170 -9.66 13.62 12.05
CA ASP A 170 -9.51 12.67 10.96
C ASP A 170 -10.06 11.29 11.32
N ILE A 171 -9.94 10.84 12.58
CA ILE A 171 -10.68 9.66 13.08
C ILE A 171 -12.19 9.86 12.93
N LYS A 172 -12.74 11.00 13.37
CA LYS A 172 -14.18 11.27 13.25
C LYS A 172 -14.67 11.27 11.80
N LYS A 173 -13.82 11.70 10.86
CA LYS A 173 -14.14 11.68 9.42
C LYS A 173 -14.27 10.25 8.89
N VAL A 174 -13.41 9.34 9.36
CA VAL A 174 -13.44 7.92 8.99
C VAL A 174 -14.63 7.18 9.60
N GLU A 175 -15.03 7.55 10.82
CA GLU A 175 -16.12 6.89 11.57
C GLU A 175 -17.54 7.33 11.16
N ALA A 176 -17.68 8.43 10.41
CA ALA A 176 -18.96 9.02 10.00
C ALA A 176 -19.67 8.21 8.91
#